data_AF-A0A484YDE2-F1
#
_entry.id   AF-A0A484YDE2-F1
#
_cell.length_a   1.000
_cell.length_b   1.000
_cell.length_c   1.000
_cell.angle_alpha   90.00
_cell.angle_beta   90.00
_cell.angle_gamma   90.00
#
_symmetry.space_group_name_H-M   'P 1'
#
loop_
_entity.id
_entity.type
_entity.pdbx_description
1 polymer ?
#
loop_
_entity_poly.entity_id
_entity_poly.type
_entity_poly.pdbx_seq_one_letter_code
_entity_poly.pdbx_strand_id
1 'polypeptide(L)'
;MLKRRNIDGVVLFGFTGITEEMLAHWQSSLVLLARDAKGFASVCYDDEGAIKILMQRLYDQGHRNISYLGVPHSDVTTGKRRHESLPGVLQSA
;
A
#
# COMPACT_ATOMS: atom_id res chain seq x y z
N MET A 1 13.49 12.10 17.68
CA MET A 1 14.07 13.41 17.30
C MET A 1 13.03 14.50 16.99
N LEU A 2 11.92 14.21 16.30
CA LEU A 2 10.94 15.23 15.86
C LEU A 2 10.15 15.95 16.97
N LYS A 3 9.81 15.24 18.06
CA LYS A 3 9.06 15.82 19.20
C LYS A 3 9.77 16.99 19.91
N ARG A 4 11.10 17.13 19.71
CA ARG A 4 11.93 18.18 20.32
C ARG A 4 11.95 19.49 19.51
N ARG A 5 11.18 19.59 18.42
CA ARG A 5 11.18 20.75 17.50
C ARG A 5 9.84 21.51 17.44
N ASN A 6 8.92 21.30 18.38
CA ASN A 6 7.62 22.00 18.43
C ASN A 6 6.84 21.93 17.10
N ILE A 7 6.83 20.76 16.44
CA ILE A 7 6.05 20.57 15.21
C ILE A 7 4.59 20.27 15.54
N ASP A 8 3.66 20.87 14.79
CA ASP A 8 2.22 20.73 15.02
C ASP A 8 1.65 19.40 14.49
N GLY A 9 2.33 18.77 13.53
CA GLY A 9 1.89 17.50 12.97
C GLY A 9 2.90 16.82 12.07
N VAL A 10 2.58 15.59 11.68
CA VAL A 10 3.44 14.71 10.88
C VAL A 10 2.62 14.07 9.77
N VAL A 11 3.12 14.15 8.54
CA VAL A 11 2.68 13.26 7.46
C VAL A 11 3.72 12.15 7.34
N LEU A 12 3.29 10.90 7.53
CA LEU A 12 4.18 9.75 7.52
C LEU A 12 3.82 8.82 6.37
N PHE A 13 4.77 8.61 5.45
CA PHE A 13 4.67 7.55 4.45
C PHE A 13 4.84 6.20 5.15
N GLY A 14 3.78 5.42 5.19
CA GLY A 14 3.75 4.13 5.85
C GLY A 14 4.59 3.10 5.11
N PHE A 15 5.38 2.32 5.86
CA PHE A 15 6.15 1.19 5.34
C PHE A 15 5.99 -0.02 6.26
N THR A 16 6.39 -1.19 5.78
CA THR A 16 6.36 -2.44 6.57
C THR A 16 7.26 -2.32 7.79
N GLY A 17 6.74 -2.70 8.97
CA GLY A 17 7.49 -2.65 10.24
C GLY A 17 7.17 -1.44 11.12
N ILE A 18 6.40 -0.46 10.63
CA ILE A 18 5.76 0.53 11.52
C ILE A 18 4.64 -0.16 12.29
N THR A 19 4.65 0.02 13.61
CA THR A 19 3.61 -0.44 14.53
C THR A 19 2.84 0.74 15.14
N GLU A 20 1.64 0.47 15.63
CA GLU A 20 0.77 1.49 16.23
C GLU A 20 1.36 2.05 17.53
N GLU A 21 2.07 1.23 18.31
CA GLU A 21 2.75 1.63 19.55
C GLU A 21 3.83 2.69 19.30
N MET A 22 4.56 2.55 18.18
CA MET A 22 5.57 3.54 17.77
C MET A 22 4.94 4.91 17.47
N LEU A 23 3.69 4.92 17.01
CA LEU A 23 2.97 6.11 16.57
C LEU A 23 2.02 6.69 17.63
N ALA A 24 1.75 5.96 18.71
CA ALA A 24 0.71 6.28 19.70
C ALA A 24 0.75 7.74 20.20
N HIS A 25 1.95 8.27 20.42
CA HIS A 25 2.15 9.65 20.91
C HIS A 25 1.77 10.75 19.90
N TRP A 26 1.52 10.39 18.65
CA TRP A 26 1.19 11.29 17.55
C TRP A 26 -0.21 11.08 17.01
N GLN A 27 -1.04 10.26 17.67
CA GLN A 27 -2.33 9.82 17.15
C GLN A 27 -3.23 10.96 16.66
N SER A 28 -3.29 12.08 17.39
CA SER A 28 -4.13 13.24 17.04
C SER A 28 -3.48 14.21 16.05
N SER A 29 -2.19 14.05 15.74
CA SER A 29 -1.40 14.98 14.92
C SER A 29 -0.63 14.28 13.80
N LEU A 30 -1.01 13.05 13.45
CA LEU A 30 -0.37 12.26 12.42
C LEU A 30 -1.38 11.76 11.39
N VAL A 31 -1.01 11.92 10.12
CA VAL A 31 -1.71 11.31 8.98
C VAL A 31 -0.76 10.35 8.30
N LEU A 32 -1.21 9.11 8.11
CA LEU A 32 -0.49 8.10 7.34
C LEU A 32 -0.79 8.24 5.84
N LEU A 33 0.23 8.08 5.01
CA LEU A 33 0.11 7.92 3.57
C LEU A 33 0.46 6.49 3.16
N ALA A 34 -0.24 5.98 2.16
CA ALA A 34 -0.02 4.66 1.54
C ALA A 34 -0.33 3.43 2.40
N ARG A 35 -0.49 3.57 3.72
CA ARG A 35 -0.83 2.46 4.64
C ARG A 35 -1.85 2.91 5.69
N ASP A 36 -2.74 2.00 6.06
CA ASP A 36 -3.68 2.17 7.16
C ASP A 36 -3.07 1.69 8.49
N ALA A 37 -3.54 2.26 9.60
CA ALA A 37 -3.28 1.77 10.96
C ALA A 37 -4.48 2.12 11.83
N LYS A 38 -4.87 1.21 12.74
CA LYS A 38 -6.11 1.39 13.50
C LYS A 38 -5.99 2.61 14.42
N GLY A 39 -6.98 3.49 14.35
CA GLY A 39 -7.03 4.69 15.19
C GLY A 39 -6.18 5.86 14.70
N PHE A 40 -5.61 5.78 13.50
CA PHE A 40 -4.92 6.89 12.82
C PHE A 40 -5.70 7.32 11.58
N ALA A 41 -5.62 8.60 11.25
CA ALA A 41 -6.07 9.07 9.94
C ALA A 41 -5.11 8.57 8.85
N SER A 42 -5.65 8.09 7.74
CA SER A 42 -4.83 7.59 6.63
C SER A 42 -5.42 7.96 5.26
N VAL A 43 -4.54 8.23 4.32
CA VAL A 43 -4.86 8.37 2.90
C VAL A 43 -4.15 7.24 2.15
N CYS A 44 -4.93 6.33 1.59
CA CYS A 44 -4.45 5.09 0.97
C CYS A 44 -4.76 5.07 -0.53
N TYR A 45 -3.99 4.28 -1.26
CA TYR A 45 -4.25 3.99 -2.66
C TYR A 45 -5.14 2.76 -2.79
N ASP A 46 -5.97 2.74 -3.83
CA ASP A 46 -6.71 1.56 -4.25
C ASP A 46 -5.82 0.66 -5.12
N ASP A 47 -4.96 -0.12 -4.47
CA ASP A 47 -4.04 -1.04 -5.16
C ASP A 47 -4.78 -2.10 -5.99
N GLU A 48 -5.91 -2.60 -5.49
CA GLU A 48 -6.71 -3.62 -6.15
C GLU A 48 -7.42 -3.05 -7.38
N GLY A 49 -8.08 -1.90 -7.23
CA GLY A 49 -8.74 -1.20 -8.33
C GLY A 49 -7.75 -0.80 -9.42
N ALA A 50 -6.55 -0.35 -9.06
CA ALA A 50 -5.50 -0.02 -10.03
C ALA A 50 -5.12 -1.23 -10.91
N ILE A 51 -4.94 -2.41 -10.31
CA ILE A 51 -4.63 -3.64 -11.04
C ILE A 51 -5.81 -4.10 -11.89
N LYS A 52 -7.04 -4.05 -11.36
CA LYS A 52 -8.23 -4.42 -12.13
C LYS A 52 -8.42 -3.56 -13.37
N ILE A 53 -8.25 -2.24 -13.24
CA ILE A 53 -8.34 -1.30 -14.37
C ILE A 53 -7.27 -1.62 -15.42
N LEU A 54 -6.02 -1.86 -14.99
CA LEU A 54 -4.93 -2.22 -15.89
C LEU A 54 -5.22 -3.53 -16.64
N MET A 55 -5.64 -4.57 -15.92
CA MET A 55 -5.91 -5.88 -16.50
C MET A 55 -7.10 -5.83 -17.46
N GLN A 56 -8.18 -5.12 -17.11
CA GLN A 56 -9.31 -4.91 -18.01
C GLN A 56 -8.84 -4.26 -19.31
N ARG A 57 -8.02 -3.21 -19.22
CA ARG A 57 -7.50 -2.52 -20.41
C ARG A 57 -6.68 -3.44 -21.30
N LEU A 58 -5.82 -4.30 -20.73
CA LEU A 58 -5.02 -5.25 -21.50
C LEU A 58 -5.89 -6.33 -22.14
N TYR A 59 -6.92 -6.82 -21.45
CA TYR A 59 -7.86 -7.79 -22.01
C TYR A 59 -8.70 -7.21 -23.15
N ASP A 60 -9.15 -5.96 -23.02
CA ASP A 60 -9.88 -5.23 -24.06
C ASP A 60 -9.03 -5.04 -25.32
N GLN A 61 -7.70 -4.97 -25.17
CA GLN A 61 -6.74 -4.93 -26.28
C GLN A 61 -6.40 -6.31 -26.87
N GLY A 62 -7.01 -7.38 -26.36
CA GLY A 62 -6.80 -8.75 -26.85
C GLY A 62 -5.60 -9.48 -26.23
N HIS A 63 -4.87 -8.87 -25.28
CA HIS A 63 -3.78 -9.55 -24.58
C HIS A 63 -4.32 -10.66 -23.68
N ARG A 64 -3.69 -11.83 -23.70
CA ARG A 64 -4.06 -13.00 -22.86
C ARG A 64 -2.88 -13.61 -22.11
N ASN A 65 -1.67 -13.46 -22.65
CA ASN A 65 -0.42 -13.89 -22.02
C ASN A 65 0.26 -12.66 -21.40
N ILE A 66 -0.09 -12.35 -20.15
CA ILE A 66 0.38 -11.16 -19.45
C ILE A 66 1.26 -11.61 -18.29
N SER A 67 2.53 -11.23 -18.31
CA SER A 67 3.46 -11.46 -17.19
C SER A 67 3.41 -10.29 -16.22
N TYR A 68 3.66 -10.57 -14.95
CA TYR A 68 3.74 -9.56 -13.90
C TYR A 68 5.13 -9.55 -13.26
N LEU A 69 5.72 -8.36 -13.16
CA LEU A 69 6.94 -8.12 -12.41
C LEU A 69 6.60 -7.19 -11.25
N GLY A 70 6.58 -7.75 -10.04
CA GLY A 70 6.24 -7.04 -8.82
C GLY A 70 7.40 -6.94 -7.83
N VAL A 71 7.05 -6.66 -6.58
CA VAL A 71 7.97 -6.66 -5.44
C VAL A 71 7.57 -7.76 -4.44
N PRO A 72 8.45 -8.14 -3.49
CA PRO A 72 8.15 -9.18 -2.52
C PRO A 72 6.87 -8.91 -1.72
N HIS A 73 6.16 -9.97 -1.31
CA HIS A 73 4.91 -9.85 -0.54
C HIS A 73 5.09 -9.28 0.88
N SER A 74 6.33 -9.13 1.34
CA SER A 74 6.62 -8.39 2.57
C SER A 74 6.26 -6.90 2.45
N ASP A 75 6.19 -6.35 1.24
CA ASP A 75 5.44 -5.11 0.97
C ASP A 75 3.96 -5.48 0.78
N VAL A 76 3.15 -5.18 1.78
CA VAL A 76 1.73 -5.54 1.79
C VAL A 76 0.96 -4.82 0.68
N THR A 77 1.33 -3.59 0.36
CA THR A 77 0.62 -2.74 -0.61
C THR A 77 1.07 -3.03 -2.03
N THR A 78 2.29 -2.63 -2.37
CA THR A 78 2.86 -2.74 -3.72
C THR A 78 3.10 -4.19 -4.11
N GLY A 79 3.47 -5.04 -3.15
CA GLY A 79 3.78 -6.45 -3.38
C GLY A 79 2.53 -7.31 -3.35
N LYS A 80 2.04 -7.57 -2.13
CA LYS A 80 0.97 -8.55 -1.88
C LYS A 80 -0.36 -8.15 -2.53
N ARG A 81 -0.95 -7.00 -2.14
CA ARG A 81 -2.29 -6.59 -2.62
C ARG A 81 -2.35 -6.52 -4.16
N ARG A 82 -1.33 -5.93 -4.80
CA ARG A 82 -1.30 -5.83 -6.27
C ARG A 82 -1.16 -7.20 -6.94
N HIS A 83 -0.27 -8.06 -6.44
CA HIS A 83 -0.09 -9.39 -7.00
C HIS A 83 -1.35 -10.25 -6.84
N GLU A 84 -1.99 -10.23 -5.68
CA GLU A 84 -3.23 -10.98 -5.40
C GLU A 84 -4.43 -10.49 -6.23
N SER A 85 -4.37 -9.25 -6.74
CA SER A 85 -5.41 -8.67 -7.58
C SER A 85 -5.34 -9.11 -9.05
N LEU A 86 -4.30 -9.84 -9.45
CA LEU A 86 -4.17 -10.36 -10.81
C LEU A 86 -5.17 -11.51 -11.04
N PRO A 87 -5.92 -11.51 -12.14
CA PRO A 87 -6.82 -12.62 -12.46
C PRO A 87 -6.03 -13.87 -12.88
N GLY A 88 -6.31 -15.01 -12.25
CA GLY A 88 -5.79 -16.31 -12.66
C GLY A 88 -4.37 -16.64 -12.19
N VAL A 89 -3.98 -16.22 -10.98
CA VAL A 89 -2.63 -16.48 -10.42
C VAL A 89 -2.34 -17.99 -10.33
N LEU A 90 -1.58 -18.50 -11.28
CA LEU A 90 -0.67 -19.62 -11.03
C LEU A 90 0.60 -19.04 -10.43
N GLN A 91 0.89 -19.41 -9.18
CA GLN A 91 2.14 -19.06 -8.51
C GLN A 91 3.31 -19.67 -9.30
N SER A 92 4.09 -18.86 -10.01
CA SER A 92 5.45 -19.24 -10.34
C SER A 92 6.29 -19.03 -9.08
N ALA A 93 6.66 -20.15 -8.45
CA ALA A 93 7.64 -20.25 -7.38
C ALA A 93 9.02 -19.72 -7.82
#